data_AF-A0A5D0QL11-F1
#
_entry.id   AF-A0A5D0QL11-F1
#
_cell.length_a   1.000
_cell.length_b   1.000
_cell.length_c   1.000
_cell.angle_alpha   90.00
_cell.angle_beta   90.00
_cell.angle_gamma   90.00
#
_symmetry.space_group_name_H-M   'P 1'
#
loop_
_entity.id
_entity.type
_entity.pdbx_description
1 polymer ?
#
loop_
_entity_poly.entity_id
_entity_poly.type
_entity_poly.pdbx_seq_one_letter_code
_entity_poly.pdbx_strand_id
1 'polypeptide(L)'
;MSHDPLAGDSGSSPAQPEDDPRDEPAPFAAVVLLTVAAAAGVMVLGALAPSALNLKFLLFGPIALVVFEIAVHEVWWKRWWGAIPGAVLGLAAYFEGRAALADIVGDGWAHPVAYVTAWALFAAVFAWASRYPRTSA
;
A
#
# COMPACT_ATOMS: atom_id res chain seq x y z
N MET A 1 -54.91 -0.02 43.24
CA MET A 1 -54.20 -0.96 42.35
C MET A 1 -54.38 -0.48 40.93
N SER A 2 -53.44 0.34 40.46
CA SER A 2 -53.34 0.81 39.07
C SER A 2 -52.14 0.09 38.46
N HIS A 3 -52.42 -0.83 37.53
CA HIS A 3 -51.42 -1.46 36.69
C HIS A 3 -51.22 -0.58 35.45
N ASP A 4 -50.13 0.19 35.42
CA ASP A 4 -49.55 0.70 34.18
C ASP A 4 -48.59 -0.36 33.63
N PRO A 5 -48.85 -0.96 32.46
CA PRO A 5 -47.83 -1.72 31.77
C PRO A 5 -46.92 -0.76 30.99
N LEU A 6 -45.80 -0.37 31.62
CA LEU A 6 -44.61 0.08 30.91
C LEU A 6 -44.02 -1.11 30.15
N ALA A 7 -44.32 -1.25 28.85
CA ALA A 7 -43.56 -2.12 27.95
C ALA A 7 -43.87 -1.77 26.48
N GLY A 8 -43.60 -0.52 26.09
CA GLY A 8 -43.35 -0.19 24.69
C GLY A 8 -41.93 -0.61 24.37
N ASP A 9 -41.77 -1.87 24.00
CA ASP A 9 -40.51 -2.48 23.60
C ASP A 9 -39.88 -1.67 22.45
N SER A 10 -38.63 -1.33 22.71
CA SER A 10 -37.60 -0.82 21.81
C SER A 10 -37.69 -1.37 20.39
N GLY A 11 -38.37 -0.63 19.51
CA GLY A 11 -38.12 -0.67 18.07
C GLY A 11 -36.79 -0.01 17.71
N SER A 12 -35.70 -0.33 18.41
CA SER A 12 -34.36 -0.10 17.91
C SER A 12 -34.15 -1.10 16.77
N SER A 13 -34.44 -0.67 15.54
CA SER A 13 -33.86 -1.33 14.36
C SER A 13 -32.39 -1.60 14.69
N PRO A 14 -31.88 -2.84 14.54
CA PRO A 14 -30.46 -3.08 14.73
C PRO A 14 -29.74 -2.08 13.83
N ALA A 15 -28.92 -1.20 14.42
CA ALA A 15 -28.06 -0.31 13.65
C ALA A 15 -27.37 -1.23 12.64
N GLN A 16 -27.58 -0.99 11.35
CA GLN A 16 -26.82 -1.72 10.35
C GLN A 16 -25.36 -1.54 10.75
N PRO A 17 -24.55 -2.60 10.79
CA PRO A 17 -23.12 -2.44 11.03
C PRO A 17 -22.64 -1.42 10.00
N GLU A 18 -22.28 -0.21 10.46
CA GLU A 18 -21.68 0.79 9.60
C GLU A 18 -20.47 0.10 8.97
N ASP A 19 -20.44 0.04 7.64
CA ASP A 19 -19.31 -0.54 6.90
C ASP A 19 -18.03 0.19 7.36
N ASP A 20 -17.23 -0.47 8.19
CA ASP A 20 -16.00 0.11 8.72
C ASP A 20 -15.05 0.29 7.51
N PRO A 21 -14.61 1.53 7.19
CA PRO A 21 -13.72 1.78 6.06
C PRO A 21 -12.42 0.97 6.12
N ARG A 22 -12.02 0.50 7.31
CA ARG A 22 -10.84 -0.36 7.53
C ARG A 22 -11.00 -1.77 6.94
N ASP A 23 -12.24 -2.19 6.68
CA ASP A 23 -12.56 -3.48 6.09
C ASP A 23 -12.60 -3.46 4.56
N GLU A 24 -12.46 -2.31 3.91
CA GLU A 24 -12.41 -2.22 2.45
C GLU A 24 -11.04 -2.64 1.87
N PRO A 25 -11.02 -3.24 0.66
CA PRO A 25 -9.77 -3.46 -0.08
C PRO A 25 -9.09 -2.14 -0.42
N ALA A 26 -7.77 -2.18 -0.60
CA ALA A 26 -7.03 -1.01 -1.02
C ALA A 26 -7.45 -0.60 -2.46
N PRO A 27 -7.83 0.68 -2.69
CA PRO A 27 -8.31 1.13 -3.99
C PRO A 27 -7.18 1.09 -5.02
N PHE A 28 -7.22 0.08 -5.91
CA PHE A 28 -6.11 -0.29 -6.78
C PHE A 28 -5.51 0.89 -7.56
N ALA A 29 -6.36 1.63 -8.28
CA ALA A 29 -5.89 2.75 -9.11
C ALA A 29 -5.25 3.86 -8.27
N ALA A 30 -5.88 4.24 -7.15
CA ALA A 30 -5.35 5.27 -6.27
C ALA A 30 -4.01 4.86 -5.66
N VAL A 31 -3.91 3.64 -5.11
CA VAL A 31 -2.69 3.13 -4.49
C VAL A 31 -1.55 3.03 -5.49
N VAL A 32 -1.79 2.46 -6.68
CA VAL A 32 -0.75 2.34 -7.71
C VAL A 32 -0.30 3.71 -8.22
N LEU A 33 -1.23 4.59 -8.56
CA LEU A 33 -0.88 5.91 -9.11
C LEU A 33 -0.16 6.79 -8.09
N LEU A 34 -0.63 6.82 -6.84
CA LEU A 34 0.05 7.58 -5.77
C LEU A 34 1.43 7.03 -5.50
N THR A 35 1.59 5.70 -5.48
CA THR A 35 2.90 5.08 -5.27
C THR A 35 3.86 5.38 -6.42
N VAL A 36 3.40 5.32 -7.67
CA VAL A 36 4.19 5.67 -8.85
C VAL A 36 4.57 7.16 -8.83
N ALA A 37 3.62 8.05 -8.52
CA ALA A 37 3.87 9.49 -8.43
C ALA A 37 4.89 9.81 -7.32
N ALA A 38 4.78 9.16 -6.16
CA ALA A 38 5.74 9.30 -5.07
C ALA A 38 7.13 8.79 -5.49
N ALA A 39 7.22 7.63 -6.14
CA ALA A 39 8.48 7.09 -6.64
C ALA A 39 9.17 8.04 -7.63
N ALA A 40 8.39 8.59 -8.57
CA ALA A 40 8.88 9.57 -9.53
C ALA A 40 9.35 10.84 -8.82
N GLY A 41 8.58 11.35 -7.85
CA GLY A 41 8.96 12.52 -7.04
C GLY A 41 10.27 12.31 -6.29
N VAL A 42 10.48 11.13 -5.71
CA VAL A 42 11.75 10.75 -5.05
C VAL A 42 12.91 10.77 -6.04
N MET A 43 12.73 10.26 -7.26
CA MET A 43 13.79 10.29 -8.30
C MET A 43 14.10 11.71 -8.76
N VAL A 44 13.08 12.56 -8.91
CA VAL A 44 13.28 13.99 -9.22
C VAL A 44 14.06 14.69 -8.11
N LEU A 45 13.69 14.46 -6.85
CA LEU A 45 14.42 15.02 -5.69
C LEU A 45 15.86 14.48 -5.62
N GLY A 46 16.07 13.20 -5.92
CA GLY A 46 17.40 12.59 -6.02
C GLY A 46 18.28 13.21 -7.10
N ALA A 47 17.68 13.54 -8.24
CA ALA A 47 18.39 14.24 -9.32
C ALA A 47 18.74 15.69 -8.95
N LEU A 48 17.87 16.38 -8.21
CA LEU A 48 18.08 17.77 -7.78
C LEU A 48 19.01 17.92 -6.57
N ALA A 49 19.06 16.92 -5.68
CA ALA A 49 19.90 16.94 -4.48
C ALA A 49 20.60 15.57 -4.25
N PRO A 50 21.58 15.19 -5.08
CA PRO A 50 22.19 13.86 -5.05
C PRO A 50 22.91 13.53 -3.73
N SER A 51 23.45 14.55 -3.05
CA SER A 51 24.20 14.41 -1.79
C SER A 51 23.32 14.20 -0.56
N ALA A 52 22.01 14.49 -0.65
CA ALA A 52 21.08 14.38 0.47
C ALA A 52 20.39 12.99 0.55
N LEU A 53 20.44 12.21 -0.53
CA LEU A 53 19.64 10.99 -0.66
C LEU A 53 20.53 9.76 -0.66
N ASN A 54 20.52 9.07 0.49
CA ASN A 54 21.14 7.76 0.61
C ASN A 54 20.20 6.71 -0.03
N LEU A 55 20.31 6.58 -1.36
CA LEU A 55 19.36 5.88 -2.25
C LEU A 55 19.05 4.43 -1.85
N LYS A 56 19.95 3.77 -1.10
CA LYS A 56 19.73 2.41 -0.57
C LYS A 56 18.55 2.33 0.40
N PHE A 57 18.28 3.39 1.16
CA PHE A 57 17.16 3.43 2.12
C PHE A 57 15.82 3.76 1.45
N LEU A 58 15.84 4.38 0.28
CA LEU A 58 14.63 4.81 -0.42
C LEU A 58 13.82 3.63 -0.95
N LEU A 59 14.46 2.51 -1.32
CA LEU A 59 13.75 1.27 -1.70
C LEU A 59 12.78 0.78 -0.60
N PHE A 60 13.03 1.13 0.67
CA PHE A 60 12.16 0.78 1.78
C PHE A 60 11.01 1.77 1.99
N GLY A 61 10.98 2.90 1.28
CA GLY A 61 9.93 3.93 1.38
C GLY A 61 8.50 3.38 1.28
N PRO A 62 8.15 2.50 0.33
CA PRO A 62 6.79 1.94 0.21
C PRO A 62 6.46 1.01 1.37
N ILE A 63 7.46 0.26 1.82
CA ILE A 63 7.34 -0.65 2.95
C ILE A 63 7.08 0.16 4.23
N ALA A 64 7.83 1.24 4.44
CA ALA A 64 7.64 2.14 5.56
C ALA A 64 6.27 2.84 5.52
N LEU A 65 5.81 3.28 4.35
CA LEU A 65 4.50 3.91 4.18
C LEU A 65 3.37 2.91 4.49
N VAL A 66 3.45 1.69 3.97
CA VAL A 66 2.47 0.63 4.27
C VAL A 66 2.51 0.23 5.74
N VAL A 67 3.69 0.12 6.37
CA VAL A 67 3.80 -0.13 7.82
C VAL A 67 3.21 1.01 8.63
N PHE A 68 3.46 2.26 8.24
CA PHE A 68 2.89 3.44 8.90
C PHE A 68 1.36 3.44 8.81
N GLU A 69 0.79 3.26 7.62
CA GLU A 69 -0.67 3.19 7.41
C GLU A 69 -1.31 2.06 8.22
N ILE A 70 -0.67 0.88 8.21
CA ILE A 70 -1.14 -0.30 8.96
C ILE A 70 -1.06 -0.08 10.48
N ALA A 71 0.01 0.55 10.98
CA ALA A 71 0.24 0.71 12.41
C ALA A 71 -0.51 1.92 13.03
N VAL A 72 -0.68 3.00 12.28
CA VAL A 72 -1.25 4.26 12.78
C VAL A 72 -2.75 4.36 12.51
N HIS A 73 -3.21 3.88 11.35
CA HIS A 73 -4.61 4.00 10.95
C HIS A 73 -5.38 2.68 11.07
N GLU A 74 -4.70 1.57 11.40
CA GLU A 74 -5.25 0.19 11.41
C GLU A 74 -5.89 -0.23 10.06
N VAL A 75 -5.74 0.61 9.04
CA VAL A 75 -6.27 0.39 7.70
C VAL A 75 -5.50 -0.78 7.09
N TRP A 76 -6.23 -1.74 6.55
CA TRP A 76 -5.68 -2.95 5.93
C TRP A 76 -4.86 -3.85 6.87
N TRP A 77 -5.01 -3.75 8.20
CA TRP A 77 -4.40 -4.69 9.13
C TRP A 77 -4.78 -6.14 8.81
N LYS A 78 -6.05 -6.43 8.51
CA LYS A 78 -6.48 -7.77 8.04
C LYS A 78 -5.80 -8.21 6.72
N ARG A 79 -5.15 -7.30 6.00
CA ARG A 79 -4.66 -7.43 4.62
C ARG A 79 -3.14 -7.19 4.52
N TRP A 80 -2.44 -6.99 5.66
CA TRP A 80 -1.01 -6.68 5.73
C TRP A 80 -0.10 -7.69 5.03
N TRP A 81 -0.55 -8.95 4.99
CA TRP A 81 0.21 -10.06 4.39
C TRP A 81 0.53 -9.81 2.92
N GLY A 82 -0.30 -9.03 2.19
CA GLY A 82 -0.08 -8.69 0.79
C GLY A 82 1.16 -7.81 0.54
N ALA A 83 1.67 -7.14 1.58
CA ALA A 83 2.89 -6.34 1.48
C ALA A 83 4.13 -7.22 1.27
N ILE A 84 4.14 -8.45 1.79
CA ILE A 84 5.26 -9.39 1.64
C ILE A 84 5.47 -9.80 0.18
N PRO A 85 4.50 -10.41 -0.53
CA PRO A 85 4.68 -10.79 -1.93
C PRO A 85 4.92 -9.57 -2.82
N GLY A 86 4.29 -8.42 -2.50
CA GLY A 86 4.55 -7.16 -3.20
C GLY A 86 6.00 -6.71 -3.06
N ALA A 87 6.57 -6.77 -1.85
CA ALA A 87 7.94 -6.36 -1.60
C ALA A 87 8.95 -7.30 -2.28
N VAL A 88 8.70 -8.61 -2.23
CA VAL A 88 9.54 -9.61 -2.91
C VAL A 88 9.55 -9.37 -4.41
N LEU A 89 8.38 -9.20 -5.04
CA LEU A 89 8.28 -8.96 -6.48
C LEU A 89 8.87 -7.61 -6.89
N GLY A 90 8.63 -6.56 -6.11
CA GLY A 90 9.23 -5.24 -6.34
C GLY A 90 10.76 -5.29 -6.29
N LEU A 91 11.33 -5.94 -5.27
CA LEU A 91 12.79 -6.09 -5.14
C LEU A 91 13.39 -6.94 -6.25
N ALA A 92 12.75 -8.06 -6.60
CA ALA A 92 13.21 -8.90 -7.72
C ALA A 92 13.24 -8.11 -9.02
N ALA A 93 12.14 -7.41 -9.34
CA ALA A 93 12.07 -6.55 -10.53
C ALA A 93 13.09 -5.41 -10.49
N TYR A 94 13.39 -4.85 -9.32
CA TYR A 94 14.43 -3.84 -9.20
C TYR A 94 15.82 -4.39 -9.53
N PHE A 95 16.23 -5.49 -8.87
CA PHE A 95 17.60 -5.99 -9.02
C PHE A 95 17.83 -6.66 -10.37
N GLU A 96 16.91 -7.50 -10.83
CA GLU A 96 17.00 -8.18 -12.13
C GLU A 96 16.70 -7.22 -13.28
N GLY A 97 15.63 -6.43 -13.13
CA GLY A 97 15.19 -5.51 -14.16
C GLY A 97 16.16 -4.36 -14.38
N ARG A 98 16.85 -3.84 -13.35
CA ARG A 98 17.86 -2.79 -13.53
C ARG A 98 19.01 -3.24 -14.42
N ALA A 99 19.48 -4.47 -14.25
CA ALA A 99 20.56 -5.02 -15.08
C ALA A 99 20.10 -5.16 -16.54
N ALA A 100 18.91 -5.71 -16.77
CA ALA A 100 18.34 -5.84 -18.10
C ALA A 100 18.02 -4.48 -18.76
N LEU A 101 17.59 -3.49 -17.99
CA LEU A 101 17.26 -2.15 -18.47
C LEU A 101 18.50 -1.32 -18.80
N ALA A 102 19.62 -1.53 -18.11
CA ALA A 102 20.88 -0.85 -18.39
C ALA A 102 21.30 -1.01 -19.87
N ASP A 103 21.09 -2.20 -20.42
CA ASP A 103 21.42 -2.52 -21.81
C ASP A 103 20.51 -1.84 -22.84
N ILE A 104 19.30 -1.43 -22.45
CA ILE A 104 18.27 -0.90 -23.36
C ILE A 104 18.17 0.62 -23.29
N VAL A 105 18.07 1.17 -22.07
CA VAL A 105 17.84 2.61 -21.83
C VAL A 105 19.07 3.33 -21.27
N GLY A 106 20.17 2.61 -21.06
CA GLY A 106 21.41 3.15 -20.52
C GLY A 106 21.42 3.30 -19.00
N ASP A 107 22.61 3.25 -18.42
CA ASP A 107 22.84 3.25 -16.96
C ASP A 107 22.20 4.44 -16.23
N GLY A 108 22.13 5.61 -16.89
CA GLY A 108 21.54 6.81 -16.30
C GLY A 108 20.03 6.70 -16.04
N TRP A 109 19.30 5.99 -16.91
CA TRP A 109 17.84 5.83 -16.79
C TRP A 109 17.43 4.48 -16.20
N ALA A 110 18.28 3.47 -16.28
CA ALA A 110 17.99 2.14 -15.76
C ALA A 110 17.65 2.16 -14.27
N HIS A 111 18.34 2.98 -13.47
CA HIS A 111 18.06 3.10 -12.04
C HIS A 111 16.69 3.75 -11.74
N PRO A 112 16.38 4.98 -12.22
CA PRO A 112 15.07 5.58 -11.99
C PRO A 112 13.90 4.73 -12.50
N VAL A 113 14.04 4.15 -13.70
CA VAL A 113 12.97 3.33 -14.30
C VAL A 113 12.75 2.07 -13.47
N ALA A 114 13.81 1.31 -13.16
CA ALA A 114 13.68 0.10 -12.34
C ALA A 114 13.09 0.41 -10.95
N TYR A 115 13.46 1.55 -10.37
CA TYR A 115 12.94 2.00 -9.08
C TYR A 115 11.42 2.25 -9.12
N VAL A 116 10.95 3.03 -10.10
CA VAL A 116 9.51 3.32 -10.27
C VAL A 116 8.74 2.03 -10.59
N THR A 117 9.28 1.16 -11.43
CA THR A 117 8.67 -0.14 -11.76
C THR A 117 8.54 -1.04 -10.53
N ALA A 118 9.58 -1.09 -9.68
CA ALA A 118 9.55 -1.86 -8.44
C ALA A 118 8.44 -1.38 -7.49
N TRP A 119 8.31 -0.07 -7.34
CA TRP A 119 7.27 0.58 -6.55
C TRP A 119 5.87 0.32 -7.10
N ALA A 120 5.71 0.39 -8.43
CA ALA A 120 4.46 0.08 -9.10
C ALA A 120 4.03 -1.39 -8.90
N LEU A 121 4.96 -2.33 -9.06
CA LEU A 121 4.72 -3.76 -8.87
C LEU A 121 4.37 -4.08 -7.42
N PHE A 122 5.08 -3.49 -6.45
CA PHE A 122 4.73 -3.57 -5.04
C PHE A 122 3.28 -3.14 -4.82
N ALA A 123 2.91 -1.94 -5.29
CA ALA A 123 1.59 -1.38 -5.08
C ALA A 123 0.49 -2.20 -5.76
N ALA A 124 0.73 -2.68 -6.98
CA ALA A 124 -0.22 -3.49 -7.73
C ALA A 124 -0.48 -4.84 -7.03
N VAL A 125 0.59 -5.51 -6.59
CA VAL A 125 0.49 -6.79 -5.89
C VAL A 125 -0.15 -6.59 -4.52
N PHE A 126 0.24 -5.56 -3.77
CA PHE A 126 -0.38 -5.23 -2.49
C PHE A 126 -1.87 -4.96 -2.65
N ALA A 127 -2.26 -4.08 -3.58
CA ALA A 127 -3.66 -3.75 -3.80
C ALA A 127 -4.47 -4.98 -4.28
N TRP A 128 -3.89 -5.83 -5.12
CA TRP A 128 -4.51 -7.09 -5.52
C TRP A 128 -4.68 -8.06 -4.34
N ALA A 129 -3.59 -8.33 -3.62
CA ALA A 129 -3.57 -9.24 -2.47
C ALA A 129 -4.48 -8.74 -1.35
N SER A 130 -4.62 -7.41 -1.22
CA SER A 130 -5.48 -6.81 -0.22
C SER A 130 -6.91 -7.33 -0.34
N ARG A 131 -7.40 -7.67 -1.55
CA ARG A 131 -8.76 -8.20 -1.78
C ARG A 131 -9.08 -9.46 -1.00
N TYR A 132 -8.08 -10.22 -0.60
CA TYR A 132 -8.22 -11.43 0.18
C TYR A 132 -7.76 -11.13 1.62
N PRO A 133 -8.64 -10.64 2.51
CA PRO A 133 -8.30 -10.48 3.90
C PRO A 133 -7.83 -11.82 4.46
N ARG A 134 -6.82 -11.79 5.32
CA ARG A 134 -6.46 -12.98 6.10
C ARG A 134 -7.73 -13.39 6.85
N THR A 135 -8.26 -14.55 6.49
CA THR A 135 -9.26 -15.25 7.28
C THR A 135 -8.57 -15.68 8.56
N SER A 136 -8.53 -14.81 9.56
CA SER A 136 -8.32 -15.25 10.93
C SER A 136 -9.69 -15.62 11.51
N ALA A 137 -9.75 -16.88 11.94
CA ALA A 137 -10.63 -17.42 12.97
C ALA A 137 -10.71 -16.52 14.22
#